data_AF-A0A6A5X1I7-F1
#
_entry.id   AF-A0A6A5X1I7-F1
#
_cell.length_a   1.000
_cell.length_b   1.000
_cell.length_c   1.000
_cell.angle_alpha   90.00
_cell.angle_beta   90.00
_cell.angle_gamma   90.00
#
_symmetry.space_group_name_H-M   'P 1'
#
loop_
_entity.id
_entity.type
_entity.pdbx_description
1 polymer ?
#
loop_
_entity_poly.entity_id
_entity_poly.type
_entity_poly.pdbx_seq_one_letter_code
_entity_poly.pdbx_strand_id
1 'polypeptide(L)'
;CPLMYHSIERRLDGSLEIDVYVPSAEAFDALLLYLYRGYYITEGIRDPLPLVRHLEIYKVAREYNYHMLLRHAYVGFLYDIQRAYLTPEPPAGLLEGIRFIFMHLGKEERILSSLLNYCLTKFTKHSLGRNEDFCVAVAENTVFQQALIKRNIDRGFQDE
;
A
#
# COMPACT_ATOMS: atom_id res chain seq x y z
N CYS A 1 1.24 -18.61 -10.54
CA CYS A 1 0.63 -18.89 -9.22
C CYS A 1 -0.31 -20.05 -9.33
N PRO A 2 -0.35 -20.92 -8.31
CA PRO A 2 -1.31 -22.02 -8.23
C PRO A 2 -2.77 -21.56 -8.35
N LEU A 3 -3.21 -20.53 -7.61
CA LEU A 3 -4.59 -20.02 -7.69
C LEU A 3 -4.95 -19.46 -9.07
N MET A 4 -4.06 -18.68 -9.70
CA MET A 4 -4.29 -18.19 -11.08
C MET A 4 -4.32 -19.32 -12.10
N TYR A 5 -3.51 -20.37 -11.90
CA TYR A 5 -3.53 -21.53 -12.78
C TYR A 5 -4.87 -22.26 -12.72
N HIS A 6 -5.48 -22.34 -11.54
CA HIS A 6 -6.80 -22.97 -11.34
C HIS A 6 -7.98 -22.15 -11.86
N SER A 7 -7.78 -20.86 -12.15
CA SER A 7 -8.81 -19.99 -12.74
C SER A 7 -8.71 -19.86 -14.26
N ILE A 8 -7.86 -20.67 -14.91
CA ILE A 8 -7.78 -20.70 -16.37
C ILE A 8 -8.92 -21.55 -16.91
N GLU A 9 -9.76 -20.93 -17.72
CA GLU A 9 -10.87 -21.58 -18.42
C GLU A 9 -10.55 -21.72 -19.91
N ARG A 10 -11.02 -22.82 -20.52
CA ARG A 10 -10.93 -23.02 -21.96
C ARG A 10 -12.25 -22.64 -22.60
N ARG A 11 -12.21 -21.64 -23.49
CA ARG A 11 -13.37 -21.19 -24.26
C ARG A 11 -13.71 -22.20 -25.38
N LEU A 12 -14.92 -22.08 -25.93
CA LEU A 12 -15.43 -22.95 -27.01
C LEU A 12 -14.59 -22.88 -28.29
N ASP A 13 -13.91 -21.76 -28.54
CA ASP A 13 -12.99 -21.56 -29.67
C ASP A 13 -11.58 -22.13 -29.41
N GLY A 14 -11.35 -22.73 -28.23
CA GLY A 14 -10.07 -23.29 -27.82
C GLY A 14 -9.10 -22.29 -27.19
N SER A 15 -9.45 -21.00 -27.12
CA SER A 15 -8.64 -20.00 -26.42
C SER A 15 -8.70 -20.20 -24.90
N LEU A 16 -7.67 -19.71 -24.21
CA LEU A 16 -7.59 -19.72 -22.76
C LEU A 16 -7.96 -18.34 -22.22
N GLU A 17 -8.81 -18.32 -21.20
CA GLU A 17 -9.26 -17.11 -20.52
C GLU A 17 -8.94 -17.22 -19.03
N ILE A 18 -8.64 -16.10 -18.41
CA ILE A 18 -8.44 -16.01 -16.98
C ILE A 18 -9.04 -14.72 -16.46
N ASP A 19 -9.97 -14.84 -15.51
CA ASP A 19 -10.51 -13.70 -14.81
C ASP A 19 -9.63 -13.38 -13.60
N VAL A 20 -9.07 -12.16 -13.60
CA VAL A 20 -8.22 -11.66 -12.52
C VAL A 20 -8.86 -10.40 -11.95
N TYR A 21 -9.16 -10.44 -10.65
CA TYR A 21 -9.60 -9.28 -9.90
C TYR A 21 -8.39 -8.52 -9.35
N VAL A 22 -8.23 -7.29 -9.79
CA VAL A 22 -7.21 -6.35 -9.33
C VAL A 22 -7.87 -5.04 -8.90
N PRO A 23 -7.26 -4.30 -7.95
CA PRO A 23 -7.84 -3.04 -7.48
C PRO A 23 -7.76 -1.89 -8.52
N SER A 24 -6.85 -1.97 -9.49
CA SER A 24 -6.64 -0.95 -10.52
C SER A 24 -5.92 -1.52 -11.75
N ALA A 25 -5.96 -0.78 -12.86
CA ALA A 25 -5.25 -1.16 -14.09
C ALA A 25 -3.74 -1.24 -13.87
N GLU A 26 -3.16 -0.34 -13.08
CA GLU A 26 -1.72 -0.35 -12.86
C GLU A 26 -1.31 -1.47 -11.88
N ALA A 27 -2.21 -1.91 -10.99
CA ALA A 27 -1.99 -3.13 -10.22
C ALA A 27 -1.96 -4.37 -11.13
N PHE A 28 -2.76 -4.38 -12.19
CA PHE A 28 -2.70 -5.41 -13.22
C PHE A 28 -1.37 -5.37 -13.99
N ASP A 29 -0.96 -4.18 -14.45
CA ASP A 29 0.31 -4.01 -15.14
C ASP A 29 1.49 -4.46 -14.26
N ALA A 30 1.54 -4.00 -13.02
CA ALA A 30 2.59 -4.36 -12.07
C ALA A 30 2.57 -5.87 -11.73
N LEU A 31 1.39 -6.51 -11.68
CA LEU A 31 1.28 -7.96 -11.60
C LEU A 31 1.87 -8.62 -12.84
N LEU A 32 1.48 -8.22 -14.05
CA LEU A 32 2.03 -8.77 -15.29
C LEU A 32 3.56 -8.63 -15.33
N LEU A 33 4.08 -7.44 -15.03
CA LEU A 33 5.52 -7.20 -14.92
C LEU A 33 6.18 -8.19 -13.98
N TYR A 34 5.59 -8.44 -12.81
CA TYR A 34 6.14 -9.43 -11.88
C TYR A 34 6.11 -10.85 -12.45
N LEU A 35 5.04 -11.25 -13.12
CA LEU A 35 4.93 -12.59 -13.71
C LEU A 35 5.97 -12.81 -14.81
N TYR A 36 6.24 -11.79 -15.63
CA TYR A 36 7.19 -11.88 -16.73
C TYR A 36 8.65 -11.65 -16.31
N ARG A 37 8.90 -10.80 -15.30
CA ARG A 37 10.26 -10.32 -14.98
C ARG A 37 10.72 -10.57 -13.55
N GLY A 38 9.82 -10.98 -12.65
CA GLY A 38 10.12 -11.21 -11.23
C GLY A 38 10.16 -9.94 -10.37
N TYR A 39 9.83 -8.77 -10.94
CA TYR A 39 9.71 -7.49 -10.25
C TYR A 39 8.48 -6.72 -10.76
N TYR A 40 7.79 -6.01 -9.87
CA TYR A 40 6.55 -5.27 -10.19
C TYR A 40 6.77 -3.76 -10.38
N ILE A 41 8.02 -3.31 -10.32
CA ILE A 41 8.44 -1.91 -10.43
C ILE A 41 9.21 -1.78 -11.75
N THR A 42 8.81 -0.88 -12.63
CA THR A 42 9.57 -0.58 -13.87
C THR A 42 10.90 0.08 -13.54
N GLU A 43 11.94 -0.20 -14.34
CA GLU A 43 13.30 0.28 -14.10
C GLU A 43 13.38 1.81 -14.02
N GLY A 44 13.80 2.27 -12.85
CA GLY A 44 13.83 3.67 -12.45
C GLY A 44 13.92 3.81 -10.93
N ILE A 45 14.82 3.03 -10.30
CA ILE A 45 15.01 2.87 -8.83
C ILE A 45 15.17 4.21 -8.06
N ARG A 46 15.29 5.34 -8.76
CA ARG A 46 15.50 6.66 -8.15
C ARG A 46 14.20 7.30 -7.68
N ASP A 47 13.07 7.05 -8.34
CA ASP A 47 11.83 7.75 -8.02
C ASP A 47 10.93 6.88 -7.13
N PRO A 48 10.43 7.43 -6.01
CA PRO A 48 9.56 6.68 -5.11
C PRO A 48 8.25 6.39 -5.83
N LEU A 49 7.71 5.19 -5.64
CA LEU A 49 6.38 4.89 -6.14
C LEU A 49 5.35 5.54 -5.22
N PRO A 50 4.17 5.92 -5.73
CA PRO A 50 3.05 6.22 -4.86
C PRO A 50 2.79 5.03 -3.93
N LEU A 51 2.67 5.26 -2.61
CA LEU A 51 2.50 4.19 -1.62
C LEU A 51 1.36 3.23 -1.97
N VAL A 52 0.28 3.77 -2.54
CA VAL A 52 -0.88 2.98 -2.99
C VAL A 52 -0.49 1.85 -3.94
N ARG A 53 0.54 2.00 -4.79
CA ARG A 53 0.97 0.95 -5.73
C ARG A 53 1.55 -0.27 -5.00
N HIS A 54 2.34 -0.05 -3.96
CA HIS A 54 2.81 -1.15 -3.12
C HIS A 54 1.66 -1.86 -2.41
N LEU A 55 0.66 -1.10 -1.95
CA LEU A 55 -0.49 -1.62 -1.21
C LEU A 55 -1.45 -2.41 -2.11
N GLU A 56 -1.68 -1.94 -3.32
CA GLU A 56 -2.45 -2.64 -4.36
C GLU A 56 -1.83 -3.99 -4.69
N ILE A 57 -0.52 -4.01 -4.96
CA ILE A 57 0.20 -5.25 -5.23
C ILE A 57 0.26 -6.15 -4.00
N TYR A 58 0.39 -5.59 -2.81
CA TYR A 58 0.30 -6.35 -1.56
C TYR A 58 -1.06 -7.06 -1.45
N LYS A 59 -2.16 -6.35 -1.71
CA LYS A 59 -3.52 -6.91 -1.72
C LYS A 59 -3.64 -8.05 -2.72
N VAL A 60 -3.24 -7.83 -3.97
CA VAL A 60 -3.28 -8.84 -5.05
C VAL A 60 -2.45 -10.06 -4.64
N ALA A 61 -1.22 -9.86 -4.16
CA ALA A 61 -0.35 -10.95 -3.76
C ALA A 61 -0.94 -11.78 -2.61
N ARG A 62 -1.65 -11.13 -1.67
CA ARG A 62 -2.34 -11.80 -0.58
C ARG A 62 -3.51 -12.64 -1.10
N GLU A 63 -4.36 -12.06 -1.94
CA GLU A 63 -5.56 -12.74 -2.49
C GLU A 63 -5.20 -13.94 -3.36
N TYR A 64 -4.10 -13.83 -4.12
CA TYR A 64 -3.61 -14.90 -4.98
C TYR A 64 -2.51 -15.75 -4.35
N ASN A 65 -2.26 -15.66 -3.04
CA ASN A 65 -1.24 -16.44 -2.31
C ASN A 65 0.16 -16.40 -2.95
N TYR A 66 0.57 -15.27 -3.52
CA TYR A 66 1.94 -15.04 -4.01
C TYR A 66 2.84 -14.53 -2.89
N HIS A 67 3.37 -15.42 -2.06
CA HIS A 67 4.18 -15.06 -0.88
C HIS A 67 5.42 -14.19 -1.21
N MET A 68 6.11 -14.47 -2.32
CA MET A 68 7.29 -13.69 -2.71
C MET A 68 6.91 -12.26 -3.16
N LEU A 69 5.84 -12.11 -3.95
CA LEU A 69 5.32 -10.81 -4.34
C LEU A 69 4.83 -10.03 -3.12
N LEU A 70 4.12 -10.69 -2.20
CA LEU A 70 3.64 -10.10 -0.96
C LEU A 70 4.81 -9.51 -0.14
N ARG A 71 5.91 -10.27 -0.04
CA ARG A 71 7.13 -9.81 0.62
C ARG A 71 7.77 -8.62 -0.10
N HIS A 72 7.88 -8.67 -1.42
CA HIS A 72 8.45 -7.57 -2.21
C HIS A 72 7.58 -6.29 -2.12
N ALA A 73 6.27 -6.44 -2.12
CA ALA A 73 5.31 -5.35 -1.93
C ALA A 73 5.48 -4.68 -0.57
N TYR A 74 5.55 -5.49 0.50
CA TYR A 74 5.76 -4.99 1.85
C TYR A 74 7.11 -4.29 2.03
N VAL A 75 8.19 -4.87 1.50
CA VAL A 75 9.53 -4.25 1.57
C VAL A 75 9.57 -2.93 0.80
N GLY A 76 8.95 -2.87 -0.38
CA GLY A 76 8.84 -1.61 -1.14
C GLY A 76 8.08 -0.52 -0.38
N PHE A 77 6.91 -0.88 0.19
CA PHE A 77 6.15 0.02 1.06
C PHE A 77 6.98 0.56 2.23
N LEU A 78 7.72 -0.31 2.94
CA LEU A 78 8.59 0.11 4.04
C LEU A 78 9.73 1.00 3.56
N TYR A 79 10.32 0.68 2.41
CA TYR A 79 11.40 1.46 1.84
C TYR A 79 10.97 2.90 1.55
N ASP A 80 9.82 3.10 0.91
CA ASP A 80 9.33 4.44 0.60
C ASP A 80 8.87 5.21 1.84
N ILE A 81 8.30 4.54 2.84
CA ILE A 81 8.07 5.14 4.16
C ILE A 81 9.38 5.59 4.79
N GLN A 82 10.39 4.71 4.86
CA GLN A 82 11.69 5.01 5.47
C GLN A 82 12.41 6.14 4.74
N ARG A 83 12.36 6.17 3.42
CA ARG A 83 12.86 7.26 2.60
C ARG A 83 12.17 8.57 2.96
N ALA A 84 10.85 8.57 3.15
CA ALA A 84 10.11 9.76 3.53
C ALA A 84 10.51 10.32 4.91
N TYR A 85 11.09 9.50 5.81
CA TYR A 85 11.64 10.03 7.06
C TYR A 85 12.80 11.01 6.84
N LEU A 86 13.55 10.80 5.76
CA LEU A 86 14.76 11.53 5.40
C LEU A 86 14.47 12.75 4.50
N THR A 87 13.30 12.81 3.86
CA THR A 87 12.90 13.91 2.98
C THR A 87 12.11 15.00 3.72
N PRO A 88 12.04 16.22 3.15
CA PRO A 88 11.15 17.28 3.63
C PRO A 88 9.69 17.06 3.22
N GLU A 89 9.45 16.23 2.20
CA GLU A 89 8.12 15.93 1.68
C GLU A 89 7.59 14.59 2.22
N PRO A 90 6.27 14.46 2.39
CA PRO A 90 5.63 13.18 2.66
C PRO A 90 5.80 12.20 1.50
N PRO A 91 5.63 10.89 1.72
CA PRO A 91 5.72 9.92 0.64
C PRO A 91 4.61 10.18 -0.39
N ALA A 92 4.94 9.98 -1.66
CA ALA A 92 3.99 10.12 -2.75
C ALA A 92 2.78 9.20 -2.50
N GLY A 93 1.58 9.72 -2.78
CA GLY A 93 0.35 8.95 -2.64
C GLY A 93 -0.01 8.57 -1.19
N LEU A 94 0.44 9.34 -0.18
CA LEU A 94 0.15 9.07 1.24
C LEU A 94 -1.35 8.95 1.51
N LEU A 95 -2.16 9.85 0.97
CA LEU A 95 -3.59 9.93 1.25
C LEU A 95 -4.36 8.78 0.60
N GLU A 96 -4.04 8.49 -0.66
CA GLU A 96 -4.53 7.33 -1.39
C GLU A 96 -4.13 6.04 -0.67
N GLY A 97 -2.91 5.98 -0.16
CA GLY A 97 -2.42 4.86 0.64
C GLY A 97 -3.20 4.67 1.94
N ILE A 98 -3.46 5.74 2.70
CA ILE A 98 -4.30 5.71 3.91
C ILE A 98 -5.69 5.17 3.55
N ARG A 99 -6.37 5.79 2.58
CA ARG A 99 -7.71 5.38 2.14
C ARG A 99 -7.74 3.90 1.73
N PHE A 100 -6.75 3.47 0.94
CA PHE A 100 -6.65 2.09 0.48
C PHE A 100 -6.43 1.10 1.63
N ILE A 101 -5.56 1.43 2.58
CA ILE A 101 -5.27 0.57 3.73
C ILE A 101 -6.53 0.32 4.53
N PHE A 102 -7.27 1.36 4.90
CA PHE A 102 -8.47 1.17 5.72
C PHE A 102 -9.62 0.51 4.95
N MET A 103 -9.66 0.67 3.63
CA MET A 103 -10.66 0.01 2.78
C MET A 103 -10.39 -1.49 2.57
N HIS A 104 -9.13 -1.90 2.42
CA HIS A 104 -8.79 -3.27 1.99
C HIS A 104 -7.83 -4.05 2.90
N LEU A 105 -7.05 -3.33 3.71
CA LEU A 105 -5.94 -3.87 4.51
C LEU A 105 -6.08 -3.51 6.00
N GLY A 106 -7.27 -3.13 6.47
CA GLY A 106 -7.51 -2.71 7.86
C GLY A 106 -7.26 -3.78 8.93
N LYS A 107 -6.94 -5.01 8.53
CA LYS A 107 -6.51 -6.11 9.42
C LYS A 107 -5.00 -6.39 9.36
N GLU A 108 -4.28 -5.69 8.49
CA GLU A 108 -2.84 -5.86 8.29
C GLU A 108 -2.04 -4.99 9.27
N GLU A 109 -1.90 -5.49 10.50
CA GLU A 109 -1.22 -4.81 11.62
C GLU A 109 0.16 -4.23 11.25
N ARG A 110 0.94 -4.94 10.42
CA ARG A 110 2.29 -4.51 10.02
C ARG A 110 2.27 -3.27 9.12
N ILE A 111 1.32 -3.20 8.20
CA ILE A 111 1.14 -2.06 7.29
C ILE A 111 0.58 -0.88 8.08
N LEU A 112 -0.46 -1.13 8.87
CA LEU A 112 -1.09 -0.12 9.73
C LEU A 112 -0.09 0.49 10.70
N SER A 113 0.65 -0.33 11.45
CA SER A 113 1.63 0.15 12.42
C SER A 113 2.70 1.03 11.79
N SER A 114 3.22 0.63 10.63
CA SER A 114 4.26 1.39 9.90
C SER A 114 3.73 2.75 9.42
N LEU A 115 2.51 2.79 8.87
CA LEU A 115 1.86 4.02 8.43
C LEU A 115 1.56 4.96 9.60
N LEU A 116 0.97 4.44 10.69
CA LEU A 116 0.60 5.23 11.87
C LEU A 116 1.84 5.81 12.55
N ASN A 117 2.90 5.01 12.72
CA ASN A 117 4.17 5.49 13.27
C ASN A 117 4.76 6.61 12.42
N TYR A 118 4.70 6.49 11.09
CA TYR A 118 5.15 7.55 10.18
C TYR A 118 4.31 8.82 10.34
N CYS A 119 2.98 8.72 10.31
CA CYS A 119 2.09 9.87 10.43
C CYS A 119 2.30 10.63 11.74
N LEU A 120 2.47 9.92 12.86
CA LEU A 120 2.75 10.53 14.17
C LEU A 120 4.13 11.18 14.20
N THR A 121 5.18 10.43 13.82
CA THR A 121 6.57 10.92 13.91
C THR A 121 6.85 12.10 12.97
N LYS A 122 6.16 12.17 11.82
CA LYS A 122 6.32 13.25 10.84
C LYS A 122 5.19 14.25 10.84
N PHE A 123 4.25 14.17 11.79
CA PHE A 123 3.07 15.02 11.84
C PHE A 123 3.41 16.52 11.71
N THR A 124 4.32 16.99 12.56
CA THR A 124 4.75 18.39 12.57
C THR A 124 5.70 18.70 11.40
N LYS A 125 6.69 17.83 11.14
CA LYS A 125 7.71 18.07 10.10
C LYS A 125 7.11 18.18 8.70
N HIS A 126 6.14 17.34 8.37
CA HIS A 126 5.47 17.33 7.07
C HIS A 126 4.17 18.14 7.09
N SER A 127 3.91 18.90 8.17
CA SER A 127 2.72 19.74 8.33
C SER A 127 1.40 19.00 8.07
N LEU A 128 1.30 17.73 8.47
CA LEU A 128 0.13 16.90 8.18
C LEU A 128 -1.15 17.49 8.77
N GLY A 129 -1.09 18.10 9.97
CA GLY A 129 -2.24 18.80 10.58
C GLY A 129 -2.66 20.10 9.89
N ARG A 130 -1.86 20.62 8.95
CA ARG A 130 -2.22 21.78 8.11
C ARG A 130 -2.57 21.38 6.68
N ASN A 131 -2.41 20.12 6.33
CA ASN A 131 -2.79 19.58 5.04
C ASN A 131 -4.30 19.28 5.09
N GLU A 132 -5.09 20.07 4.36
CA GLU A 132 -6.55 19.95 4.36
C GLU A 132 -7.01 18.56 3.90
N ASP A 133 -6.41 18.02 2.85
CA ASP A 133 -6.74 16.69 2.33
C ASP A 133 -6.43 15.58 3.35
N PHE A 134 -5.35 15.72 4.13
CA PHE A 134 -5.03 14.81 5.24
C PHE A 134 -6.07 14.90 6.35
N CYS A 135 -6.44 16.11 6.76
CA CYS A 135 -7.47 16.33 7.78
C CYS A 135 -8.83 15.76 7.35
N VAL A 136 -9.21 15.95 6.08
CA VAL A 136 -10.41 15.34 5.49
C VAL A 136 -10.30 13.82 5.51
N ALA A 137 -9.19 13.23 5.07
CA ALA A 137 -8.99 11.78 5.08
C ALA A 137 -9.05 11.17 6.51
N VAL A 138 -8.57 11.89 7.52
CA VAL A 138 -8.70 11.50 8.94
C VAL A 138 -10.16 11.58 9.40
N ALA A 139 -10.86 12.67 9.07
CA ALA A 139 -12.25 12.89 9.48
C ALA A 139 -13.22 11.91 8.81
N GLU A 140 -13.02 11.61 7.53
CA GLU A 140 -13.82 10.64 6.77
C GLU A 140 -13.61 9.20 7.25
N ASN A 141 -12.49 8.93 7.93
CA ASN A 141 -12.10 7.60 8.37
C ASN A 141 -11.95 7.52 9.89
N THR A 142 -13.10 7.35 10.58
CA THR A 142 -13.14 7.24 12.04
C THR A 142 -12.27 6.13 12.60
N VAL A 143 -12.10 5.02 11.87
CA VAL A 143 -11.21 3.92 12.25
C VAL A 143 -9.74 4.35 12.23
N PHE A 144 -9.33 5.09 11.19
CA PHE A 144 -7.99 5.67 11.10
C PHE A 144 -7.73 6.68 12.21
N GLN A 145 -8.69 7.57 12.46
CA GLN A 145 -8.60 8.56 13.53
C GLN A 145 -8.41 7.89 14.91
N GLN A 146 -9.22 6.88 15.22
CA GLN A 146 -9.10 6.11 16.46
C GLN A 146 -7.76 5.40 16.57
N ALA A 147 -7.28 4.82 15.46
CA ALA A 147 -5.98 4.14 15.42
C ALA A 147 -4.81 5.13 15.64
N LEU A 148 -4.89 6.34 15.07
CA LEU A 148 -3.91 7.42 15.31
C LEU A 148 -3.90 7.85 16.77
N ILE A 149 -5.08 8.12 17.36
CA ILE A 149 -5.19 8.55 18.77
C ILE A 149 -4.65 7.46 19.70
N LYS A 150 -5.09 6.21 19.52
CA LYS A 150 -4.61 5.07 20.32
C LYS A 150 -3.10 4.94 20.23
N ARG A 151 -2.55 5.01 19.02
CA ARG A 151 -1.11 4.90 18.80
C ARG A 151 -0.34 6.06 19.42
N ASN A 152 -0.89 7.28 19.41
CA ASN A 152 -0.27 8.43 20.07
C ASN A 152 -0.23 8.27 21.60
N ILE A 153 -1.34 7.77 22.18
CA ILE A 153 -1.42 7.43 23.61
C ILE A 153 -0.38 6.36 23.97
N ASP A 154 -0.26 5.30 23.17
CA ASP A 154 0.71 4.22 23.39
C ASP A 154 2.17 4.72 23.36
N ARG A 155 2.44 5.80 22.61
CA ARG A 155 3.75 6.46 22.54
C ARG A 155 3.98 7.44 23.70
N GLY A 156 3.01 7.65 24.58
CA GLY A 156 3.12 8.57 25.71
C GLY A 156 3.25 10.04 25.30
N PHE A 157 2.61 10.44 24.19
CA PHE A 157 2.66 11.81 23.67
C PHE A 157 4.08 12.34 23.38
N GLN A 158 5.04 11.46 23.08
CA GLN A 158 6.44 11.82 22.84
C GLN A 158 6.68 12.80 21.67
N ASP A 159 5.67 13.02 20.81
CA ASP A 159 5.75 13.89 19.63
C ASP A 159 4.93 15.20 19.79
N GLU A 160 4.43 15.53 20.98
CA GLU A 160 3.80 16.85 21.30
C GLU A 160 4.83 17.97 21.56
#